data_AF-A0A482ZL66-F1
#
_entry.id   AF-A0A482ZL66-F1
#
_cell.length_a   1.000
_cell.length_b   1.000
_cell.length_c   1.000
_cell.angle_alpha   90.00
_cell.angle_beta   90.00
_cell.angle_gamma   90.00
#
_symmetry.space_group_name_H-M   'P 1'
#
loop_
_entity.id
_entity.type
_entity.pdbx_description
1 polymer ?
#
loop_
_entity_poly.entity_id
_entity_poly.type
_entity_poly.pdbx_seq_one_letter_code
_entity_poly.pdbx_strand_id
1 'polypeptide(L)'
;MQIERDDLLKQTKKIIKHLRVSGGIFGDSNITSEDNIYRSMSKSLVPMGEYCEENSINVTELDSIKLMVFSLPYIKKNDPAMNSERYIYSILKMLEQSYNKKIDFDKQINNSTKVCDKLFCNGNITVVYGYIKGFQEALEYTNNQ
;
A
#
# COMPACT_ATOMS: atom_id res chain seq x y z
N MET A 1 5.31 16.85 -14.36
CA MET A 1 4.20 16.20 -15.07
C MET A 1 4.53 14.91 -15.81
N GLN A 2 5.49 14.84 -16.75
CA GLN A 2 5.77 13.56 -17.45
C GLN A 2 6.48 12.54 -16.54
N ILE A 3 7.46 12.99 -15.75
CA ILE A 3 8.17 12.18 -14.75
C ILE A 3 7.21 11.62 -13.69
N GLU A 4 6.28 12.44 -13.18
CA GLU A 4 5.26 12.02 -12.19
C GLU A 4 4.32 10.95 -12.75
N ARG A 5 3.95 11.04 -14.04
CA ARG A 5 3.11 10.05 -14.71
C ARG A 5 3.82 8.70 -14.83
N ASP A 6 5.09 8.72 -15.21
CA ASP A 6 5.87 7.49 -15.37
C ASP A 6 6.11 6.79 -14.03
N ASP A 7 6.35 7.56 -12.97
CA ASP A 7 6.47 7.03 -11.61
C ASP A 7 5.15 6.43 -11.09
N LEU A 8 4.01 7.10 -11.32
CA LEU A 8 2.68 6.56 -11.00
C LEU A 8 2.42 5.23 -11.74
N LEU A 9 2.73 5.17 -13.04
CA LEU A 9 2.58 3.95 -13.84
C LEU A 9 3.49 2.82 -13.33
N LYS A 10 4.72 3.14 -12.94
CA LYS A 10 5.67 2.18 -12.35
C LYS A 10 5.12 1.59 -11.05
N GLN A 11 4.58 2.42 -10.15
CA GLN A 11 4.00 1.94 -8.90
C GLN A 11 2.72 1.14 -9.13
N THR A 12 1.87 1.58 -10.05
CA THR A 12 0.65 0.86 -10.47
C THR A 12 0.98 -0.57 -10.93
N LYS A 13 1.97 -0.71 -11.83
CA LYS A 13 2.40 -2.02 -12.34
C LYS A 13 2.98 -2.92 -11.25
N LYS A 14 3.75 -2.35 -10.32
CA LYS A 14 4.31 -3.09 -9.19
C LYS A 14 3.21 -3.69 -8.31
N ILE A 15 2.24 -2.88 -7.87
CA ILE A 15 1.19 -3.38 -6.98
C ILE A 15 0.26 -4.39 -7.69
N ILE A 16 -0.08 -4.18 -8.97
CA ILE A 16 -0.85 -5.16 -9.77
C ILE A 16 -0.14 -6.51 -9.83
N LYS A 17 1.18 -6.53 -10.06
CA LYS A 17 1.96 -7.76 -10.08
C LYS A 17 1.82 -8.51 -8.76
N HIS A 18 1.95 -7.82 -7.62
CA HIS A 18 1.82 -8.43 -6.30
C HIS A 18 0.40 -8.88 -5.97
N LEU A 19 -0.62 -8.12 -6.37
CA LEU A 19 -2.02 -8.51 -6.23
C LEU A 19 -2.30 -9.81 -6.97
N ARG A 20 -1.80 -9.96 -8.20
CA ARG A 20 -1.99 -11.18 -8.99
C ARG A 20 -1.34 -12.41 -8.35
N VAL A 21 -0.16 -12.26 -7.77
CA VAL A 21 0.57 -13.36 -7.10
C VAL A 21 -0.07 -13.74 -5.75
N SER A 22 -0.73 -12.80 -5.06
CA SER A 22 -1.36 -13.04 -3.75
C SER A 22 -2.76 -13.67 -3.80
N GLY A 23 -3.36 -13.84 -4.99
CA GLY A 23 -4.76 -14.24 -5.12
C GLY A 23 -5.14 -15.61 -4.58
N GLY A 24 -4.23 -16.58 -4.65
CA GLY A 24 -4.48 -17.93 -4.13
C GLY A 24 -4.68 -17.96 -2.60
N ILE A 25 -4.24 -16.93 -1.87
CA ILE A 25 -4.25 -16.90 -0.40
C ILE A 25 -5.63 -16.51 0.15
N PHE A 26 -6.31 -15.58 -0.52
CA PHE A 26 -7.57 -15.01 -0.03
C PHE A 26 -8.81 -15.72 -0.60
N GLY A 27 -8.63 -16.70 -1.49
CA GLY A 27 -9.72 -17.44 -2.11
C GLY A 27 -10.62 -16.57 -3.00
N ASP A 28 -10.21 -15.34 -3.29
CA ASP A 28 -10.94 -14.39 -4.13
C ASP A 28 -10.34 -14.29 -5.55
N SER A 29 -11.22 -14.27 -6.55
CA SER A 29 -10.84 -14.09 -7.94
C SER A 29 -10.88 -12.63 -8.39
N ASN A 30 -11.51 -11.74 -7.61
CA ASN A 30 -11.67 -10.35 -7.98
C ASN A 30 -10.37 -9.56 -7.71
N ILE A 31 -9.68 -9.20 -8.79
CA ILE A 31 -8.52 -8.31 -8.77
C ILE A 31 -8.94 -7.01 -9.42
N THR A 32 -8.76 -5.92 -8.69
CA THR A 32 -9.07 -4.60 -9.23
C THR A 32 -8.20 -4.29 -10.47
N SER A 33 -8.73 -3.50 -11.40
CA SER A 33 -8.05 -3.22 -12.68
C SER A 33 -6.88 -2.25 -12.52
N GLU A 34 -5.91 -2.35 -13.44
CA GLU A 34 -4.77 -1.42 -13.50
C GLU A 34 -5.24 0.04 -13.61
N ASP A 35 -6.25 0.29 -14.44
CA ASP A 35 -6.87 1.60 -14.60
C ASP A 35 -7.47 2.14 -13.30
N ASN A 36 -8.11 1.29 -12.50
CA ASN A 36 -8.67 1.71 -11.22
C ASN A 36 -7.55 2.10 -10.24
N ILE A 37 -6.47 1.30 -10.19
CA ILE A 37 -5.32 1.61 -9.34
C ILE A 37 -4.69 2.93 -9.76
N TYR A 38 -4.40 3.10 -11.05
CA TYR A 38 -3.79 4.33 -11.57
C TYR A 38 -4.64 5.57 -11.24
N ARG A 39 -5.96 5.52 -11.50
CA ARG A 39 -6.87 6.62 -11.17
C ARG A 39 -6.93 6.91 -9.68
N SER A 40 -6.89 5.87 -8.86
CA SER A 40 -6.92 5.98 -7.40
C SER A 40 -5.62 6.58 -6.85
N MET A 41 -4.47 6.19 -7.41
CA MET A 41 -3.17 6.78 -7.11
C MET A 41 -3.09 8.25 -7.51
N SER A 42 -3.62 8.62 -8.69
CA SER A 42 -3.67 10.03 -9.08
C SER A 42 -4.54 10.86 -8.13
N LYS A 43 -5.70 10.33 -7.70
CA LYS A 43 -6.57 11.01 -6.73
C LYS A 43 -5.96 11.12 -5.34
N SER A 44 -5.15 10.15 -4.92
CA SER A 44 -4.54 10.15 -3.60
C SER A 44 -3.38 11.12 -3.44
N LEU A 45 -2.82 11.67 -4.53
CA LEU A 45 -1.78 12.69 -4.46
C LEU A 45 -2.21 13.94 -3.66
N VAL A 46 -3.48 14.34 -3.77
CA VAL A 46 -4.02 15.50 -3.04
C VAL A 46 -4.02 15.30 -1.52
N PRO A 47 -4.74 14.30 -0.96
CA PRO A 47 -4.72 14.07 0.50
C PRO A 47 -3.34 13.67 1.00
N MET A 48 -2.48 13.12 0.15
CA MET A 48 -1.09 12.86 0.48
C MET A 48 -0.27 14.14 0.63
N GLY A 49 -0.51 15.14 -0.22
CA GLY A 49 0.07 16.48 -0.12
C GLY A 49 -0.40 17.21 1.14
N GLU A 50 -1.71 17.17 1.42
CA GLU A 50 -2.32 17.73 2.64
C GLU A 50 -1.68 17.12 3.90
N TYR A 51 -1.56 15.79 3.94
CA TYR A 51 -0.87 15.09 5.04
C TYR A 51 0.58 15.56 5.22
N CYS A 52 1.32 15.76 4.13
CA CYS A 52 2.70 16.24 4.19
C CYS A 52 2.78 17.68 4.70
N GLU A 53 1.89 18.57 4.28
CA GLU A 53 1.81 19.94 4.81
C GLU A 53 1.50 19.95 6.30
N GLU A 54 0.46 19.22 6.72
CA GLU A 54 0.02 19.16 8.12
C GLU A 54 1.12 18.65 9.07
N ASN A 55 1.97 17.74 8.58
CA ASN A 55 3.04 17.13 9.37
C ASN A 55 4.42 17.73 9.09
N SER A 56 4.49 18.85 8.35
CA SER A 56 5.75 19.51 7.99
C SER A 56 6.78 18.57 7.35
N ILE A 57 6.32 17.63 6.52
CA ILE A 57 7.16 16.65 5.83
C ILE A 57 7.68 17.27 4.54
N ASN A 58 9.00 17.41 4.44
CA ASN A 58 9.63 17.87 3.20
C ASN A 58 9.63 16.74 2.16
N VAL A 59 8.86 16.90 1.08
CA VAL A 59 8.73 15.90 0.02
C VAL A 59 9.82 16.14 -1.04
N THR A 60 10.85 15.30 -1.02
CA THR A 60 11.91 15.32 -2.05
C THR A 60 11.65 14.30 -3.16
N GLU A 61 10.93 13.21 -2.86
CA GLU A 61 10.62 12.11 -3.78
C GLU A 61 9.23 11.52 -3.50
N LEU A 62 8.69 10.78 -4.47
CA LEU A 62 7.40 10.10 -4.34
C LEU A 62 7.50 8.88 -3.41
N ASP A 63 6.98 9.01 -2.20
CA ASP A 63 6.84 7.90 -1.25
C ASP A 63 5.81 6.88 -1.76
N SER A 64 6.32 5.74 -2.21
CA SER A 64 5.50 4.67 -2.80
C SER A 64 4.55 4.02 -1.78
N ILE A 65 4.95 3.94 -0.51
CA ILE A 65 4.11 3.37 0.56
C ILE A 65 2.98 4.32 0.88
N LYS A 66 3.29 5.60 1.06
CA LYS A 66 2.28 6.65 1.27
C LYS A 66 1.28 6.67 0.11
N LEU A 67 1.77 6.64 -1.13
CA LEU A 67 0.91 6.58 -2.32
C LEU A 67 -0.02 5.35 -2.29
N MET A 68 0.51 4.14 -2.08
CA MET A 68 -0.30 2.92 -2.07
C MET A 68 -1.35 2.94 -0.95
N VAL A 69 -0.99 3.38 0.26
CA VAL A 69 -1.92 3.45 1.38
C VAL A 69 -3.02 4.48 1.13
N PHE A 70 -2.67 5.72 0.79
CA PHE A 70 -3.67 6.77 0.54
C PHE A 70 -4.56 6.50 -0.68
N SER A 71 -4.14 5.58 -1.57
CA SER A 71 -4.97 5.13 -2.70
C SER A 71 -6.08 4.16 -2.31
N LEU A 72 -5.91 3.40 -1.21
CA LEU A 72 -6.82 2.33 -0.82
C LEU A 72 -8.30 2.78 -0.70
N PRO A 73 -8.64 3.93 -0.07
CA PRO A 73 -10.02 4.40 -0.02
C PRO A 73 -10.63 4.64 -1.40
N TYR A 74 -9.85 5.18 -2.35
CA TYR A 74 -10.31 5.44 -3.70
C TYR A 74 -10.48 4.16 -4.51
N ILE A 75 -9.58 3.19 -4.34
CA ILE A 75 -9.70 1.87 -4.98
C ILE A 75 -11.00 1.21 -4.52
N LYS A 76 -11.23 1.15 -3.20
CA LYS A 76 -12.44 0.53 -2.62
C LYS A 76 -13.72 1.28 -3.01
N LYS A 77 -13.66 2.61 -3.13
CA LYS A 77 -14.79 3.43 -3.62
C LYS A 77 -15.15 3.11 -5.07
N ASN A 78 -14.16 2.94 -5.94
CA ASN A 78 -14.37 2.68 -7.35
C ASN A 78 -14.66 1.18 -7.64
N ASP A 79 -14.20 0.29 -6.77
CA ASP A 79 -14.37 -1.15 -6.84
C ASP A 79 -14.71 -1.71 -5.44
N PRO A 80 -15.99 -1.64 -5.02
CA PRO A 80 -16.42 -2.09 -3.69
C PRO A 80 -16.18 -3.58 -3.42
N ALA A 81 -16.09 -4.39 -4.49
CA ALA A 81 -15.83 -5.82 -4.40
C ALA A 81 -14.33 -6.14 -4.19
N MET A 82 -13.44 -5.16 -4.27
CA MET A 82 -12.02 -5.34 -3.99
C MET A 82 -11.80 -5.72 -2.52
N ASN A 83 -11.02 -6.76 -2.26
CA ASN A 83 -10.66 -7.17 -0.91
C ASN A 83 -9.50 -6.32 -0.37
N SER A 84 -9.78 -5.48 0.63
CA SER A 84 -8.81 -4.59 1.24
C SER A 84 -7.71 -5.33 1.98
N GLU A 85 -8.00 -6.47 2.63
CA GLU A 85 -6.98 -7.33 3.23
C GLU A 85 -5.96 -7.79 2.19
N ARG A 86 -6.43 -8.24 1.02
CA ARG A 86 -5.54 -8.66 -0.08
C ARG A 86 -4.65 -7.53 -0.57
N TYR A 87 -5.20 -6.31 -0.67
CA TYR A 87 -4.42 -5.15 -1.08
C TYR A 87 -3.35 -4.78 -0.06
N ILE A 88 -3.72 -4.71 1.22
CA ILE A 88 -2.81 -4.42 2.34
C ILE A 88 -1.72 -5.50 2.43
N TYR A 89 -2.10 -6.76 2.33
CA TYR A 89 -1.17 -7.89 2.28
C TYR A 89 -0.16 -7.74 1.14
N SER A 90 -0.61 -7.36 -0.05
CA SER A 90 0.28 -7.13 -1.19
C SER A 90 1.30 -6.01 -0.92
N ILE A 91 0.94 -4.94 -0.20
CA ILE A 91 1.89 -3.91 0.25
C ILE A 91 2.94 -4.50 1.20
N LEU A 92 2.52 -5.25 2.22
CA LEU A 92 3.44 -5.86 3.19
C LEU A 92 4.40 -6.85 2.52
N LYS A 93 3.92 -7.65 1.56
CA LYS A 93 4.78 -8.55 0.77
C LYS A 93 5.74 -7.82 -0.15
N MET A 94 5.34 -6.68 -0.71
CA MET A 94 6.24 -5.82 -1.49
C MET A 94 7.40 -5.32 -0.62
N LEU A 95 7.11 -4.89 0.62
CA LEU A 95 8.13 -4.48 1.57
C LEU A 95 9.08 -5.62 1.89
N GLU A 96 8.56 -6.78 2.31
CA GLU A 96 9.39 -7.95 2.63
C GLU A 96 10.36 -8.31 1.47
N GLN A 97 9.86 -8.37 0.23
CA GLN A 97 10.70 -8.65 -0.95
C GLN A 97 11.75 -7.57 -1.20
N SER A 98 11.40 -6.30 -1.01
CA SER A 98 12.32 -5.17 -1.22
C SER A 98 13.51 -5.19 -0.26
N TYR A 99 13.34 -5.75 0.94
CA TYR A 99 14.40 -5.88 1.94
C TYR A 99 15.05 -7.28 1.96
N ASN A 100 14.67 -8.19 1.06
CA ASN A 100 15.18 -9.57 1.00
C ASN A 100 15.12 -10.32 2.36
N LYS A 101 14.11 -10.03 3.16
CA LYS A 101 13.85 -10.72 4.44
C LYS A 101 12.79 -11.79 4.22
N LYS A 102 12.81 -12.83 5.05
CA LYS A 102 11.67 -13.75 5.21
C LYS A 102 11.13 -13.55 6.61
N ILE A 103 9.96 -12.93 6.69
CA ILE A 103 9.23 -12.76 7.95
C ILE A 103 8.44 -14.04 8.16
N ASP A 104 8.27 -14.46 9.42
CA ASP A 104 7.43 -15.60 9.75
C ASP A 104 6.00 -15.37 9.21
N PHE A 105 5.68 -16.12 8.16
CA PHE A 105 4.69 -15.79 7.13
C PHE A 105 3.26 -15.80 7.67
N ASP A 106 2.96 -16.75 8.56
CA ASP A 106 1.58 -17.11 8.84
C ASP A 106 0.95 -16.31 9.97
N LYS A 107 1.76 -15.76 10.89
CA LYS A 107 1.23 -15.05 12.05
C LYS A 107 1.41 -13.53 11.96
N GLN A 108 2.59 -13.05 11.60
CA GLN A 108 2.87 -11.61 11.70
C GLN A 108 2.23 -10.81 10.56
N ILE A 109 2.38 -11.26 9.31
CA ILE A 109 1.81 -10.56 8.15
C ILE A 109 0.27 -10.64 8.18
N ASN A 110 -0.30 -11.80 8.51
CA ASN A 110 -1.76 -11.95 8.62
C ASN A 110 -2.36 -11.09 9.73
N ASN A 111 -1.74 -11.04 10.92
CA ASN A 111 -2.21 -10.16 12.00
C ASN A 111 -2.08 -8.68 11.62
N SER A 112 -0.95 -8.30 11.00
CA SER A 112 -0.72 -6.93 10.50
C SER A 112 -1.78 -6.53 9.49
N THR A 113 -2.09 -7.43 8.55
CA THR A 113 -3.14 -7.25 7.53
C THR A 113 -4.49 -7.00 8.19
N LYS A 114 -4.90 -7.84 9.16
CA LYS A 114 -6.18 -7.70 9.87
C LYS A 114 -6.27 -6.42 10.69
N VAL A 115 -5.18 -6.02 11.35
CA VAL A 115 -5.12 -4.76 12.10
C VAL A 115 -5.29 -3.57 11.16
N CYS A 116 -4.54 -3.55 10.06
CA CYS A 116 -4.62 -2.50 9.05
C CYS A 116 -6.01 -2.44 8.40
N ASP A 117 -6.62 -3.59 8.08
CA ASP A 117 -7.97 -3.64 7.50
C ASP A 117 -9.03 -3.11 8.47
N LYS A 118 -8.95 -3.47 9.75
CA LYS A 118 -9.83 -2.92 10.79
C LYS A 118 -9.66 -1.40 10.93
N LEU A 119 -8.43 -0.89 10.91
CA LEU A 119 -8.15 0.54 10.95
C LEU A 119 -8.71 1.26 9.71
N PHE A 120 -8.53 0.68 8.53
CA PHE A 120 -9.06 1.16 7.27
C PHE A 120 -10.59 1.22 7.28
N CYS A 121 -11.26 0.14 7.71
CA CYS A 121 -12.72 0.08 7.83
C CYS A 121 -13.29 1.13 8.79
N ASN A 122 -12.49 1.57 9.78
CA ASN A 122 -12.82 2.65 10.70
C ASN A 122 -12.45 4.06 10.18
N GLY A 123 -12.04 4.20 8.91
CA GLY A 123 -11.69 5.47 8.30
C GLY A 123 -10.31 6.03 8.68
N ASN A 124 -9.46 5.25 9.37
CA ASN A 124 -8.19 5.74 9.93
C ASN A 124 -7.00 5.52 8.98
N ILE A 125 -7.07 6.10 7.77
CA ILE A 125 -6.07 5.83 6.72
C ILE A 125 -4.64 6.28 7.10
N THR A 126 -4.52 7.39 7.84
CA THR A 126 -3.23 7.90 8.34
C THR A 126 -2.60 6.94 9.35
N VAL A 127 -3.42 6.28 10.19
CA VAL A 127 -2.95 5.26 11.13
C VAL A 127 -2.52 3.99 10.40
N VAL A 128 -3.24 3.59 9.34
CA VAL A 128 -2.80 2.50 8.45
C VAL A 128 -1.44 2.82 7.83
N TYR A 129 -1.25 4.05 7.36
CA TYR A 129 0.04 4.50 6.82
C TYR A 129 1.14 4.40 7.87
N GLY A 130 0.93 4.96 9.07
CA GLY A 130 1.90 4.89 10.17
C GLY A 130 2.26 3.46 10.55
N TYR A 131 1.28 2.54 10.57
CA TYR A 131 1.53 1.13 10.86
C TYR A 131 2.43 0.47 9.80
N ILE A 132 2.08 0.61 8.52
CA ILE A 132 2.86 0.03 7.42
C ILE A 132 4.24 0.68 7.32
N LYS A 133 4.36 1.98 7.60
CA LYS A 133 5.63 2.69 7.61
C LYS A 133 6.54 2.22 8.75
N GLY A 134 6.00 2.02 9.96
CA GLY A 134 6.75 1.43 11.07
C GLY A 134 7.21 0.00 10.76
N PHE A 135 6.40 -0.78 10.05
CA PHE A 135 6.80 -2.10 9.56
C PHE A 135 7.97 -2.01 8.56
N GLN A 136 7.93 -1.07 7.60
CA GLN A 136 9.05 -0.81 6.69
C GLN A 136 10.34 -0.46 7.45
N GLU A 137 10.26 0.47 8.40
CA GLU A 137 11.43 0.94 9.17
C GLU A 137 12.04 -0.18 10.03
N ALA A 138 11.21 -1.05 10.61
CA ALA A 138 11.69 -2.23 11.32
C ALA A 138 12.47 -3.20 10.38
N LEU A 139 12.03 -3.35 9.13
CA LEU A 139 12.76 -4.14 8.13
C LEU A 139 14.08 -3.48 7.72
N GLU A 140 14.10 -2.15 7.57
CA GLU A 140 15.32 -1.38 7.30
C GLU A 140 16.35 -1.56 8.42
N TYR A 141 15.93 -1.41 9.68
CA TYR A 141 16.82 -1.50 10.83
C TYR A 141 17.43 -2.90 10.98
N THR A 142 16.66 -3.94 10.68
CA THR A 142 17.15 -5.33 10.72
C THR A 142 18.00 -5.72 9.51
N ASN A 143 18.06 -4.91 8.45
CA ASN A 143 18.92 -5.13 7.28
C ASN A 143 20.36 -4.63 7.49
N ASN A 144 20.58 -3.74 8.46
CA ASN A 144 21.89 -3.18 8.79
C ASN A 144 22.61 -3.92 9.94
N GLN A 145 22.16 -5.14 10.26
CA GLN A 145 22.81 -6.08 11.19
C GLN A 145 23.20 -7.34 10.43
#